data_AF-G8YSY3-F1
#
_entry.id   AF-G8YSY3-F1
#
_cell.length_a   1.000
_cell.length_b   1.000
_cell.length_c   1.000
_cell.angle_alpha   90.00
_cell.angle_beta   90.00
_cell.angle_gamma   90.00
#
_symmetry.space_group_name_H-M   'P 1'
#
loop_
_entity.id
_entity.type
_entity.pdbx_description
1 polymer ?
#
loop_
_entity_poly.entity_id
_entity_poly.type
_entity_poly.pdbx_seq_one_letter_code
_entity_poly.pdbx_strand_id
1 'polypeptide(L)'
;MTVEEGFSAYSAANILGIPKQTAYTWKRKANEQQYCDLIGIPISTKKLGRKSILNQLHKDHLLSIVSENSTLTLGKMETSLQENFICTIAD
;
A
#
# COMPACT_ATOMS: atom_id res chain seq x y z
N MET A 1 8.02 -27.42 -1.76
CA MET A 1 8.82 -27.62 -3.00
C MET A 1 9.64 -26.35 -3.19
N THR A 2 10.94 -26.37 -2.87
CA THR A 2 11.85 -25.24 -3.12
C THR A 2 12.50 -25.47 -4.48
N VAL A 3 12.15 -24.63 -5.46
CA VAL A 3 12.80 -24.65 -6.77
C VAL A 3 14.17 -23.98 -6.60
N GLU A 4 15.22 -24.77 -6.40
CA GLU A 4 16.60 -24.28 -6.33
C GLU A 4 17.12 -24.09 -7.77
N GLU A 5 16.68 -23.03 -8.44
CA GLU A 5 17.31 -22.57 -9.69
C GLU A 5 18.29 -21.43 -9.39
N GLY A 6 19.51 -21.54 -9.94
CA GLY A 6 20.56 -20.52 -9.82
C GLY A 6 21.45 -20.62 -8.58
N PHE A 7 22.03 -19.49 -8.18
CA PHE A 7 22.99 -19.43 -7.06
C PHE A 7 22.31 -19.62 -5.70
N SER A 8 23.01 -20.28 -4.77
CA SER A 8 22.59 -20.30 -3.37
C SER A 8 22.53 -18.88 -2.79
N ALA A 9 21.69 -18.65 -1.77
CA ALA A 9 21.62 -17.34 -1.09
C ALA A 9 22.99 -16.89 -0.55
N TYR A 10 23.80 -17.85 -0.10
CA TYR A 10 25.17 -17.60 0.33
C TYR A 10 26.08 -17.14 -0.81
N SER A 11 26.04 -17.86 -1.94
CA SER A 11 26.81 -17.52 -3.14
C SER A 11 26.40 -16.14 -3.68
N ALA A 12 25.10 -15.87 -3.75
CA ALA A 12 24.56 -14.59 -4.16
C ALA A 12 24.99 -13.45 -3.23
N ALA A 13 25.03 -13.67 -1.91
CA ALA A 13 25.50 -12.68 -0.95
C ALA A 13 26.96 -12.26 -1.22
N ASN A 14 27.83 -13.24 -1.51
CA ASN A 14 29.24 -12.98 -1.79
C ASN A 14 29.45 -12.29 -3.15
N ILE A 15 28.72 -12.71 -4.19
CA ILE A 15 28.83 -12.12 -5.53
C ILE A 15 28.34 -10.67 -5.55
N LEU A 16 27.22 -10.40 -4.86
CA LEU A 16 26.57 -9.09 -4.85
C LEU A 16 27.08 -8.17 -3.72
N GLY A 17 27.95 -8.67 -2.84
CA GLY A 17 28.47 -7.90 -1.71
C GLY A 17 27.41 -7.48 -0.69
N ILE A 18 26.32 -8.24 -0.56
CA ILE A 18 25.22 -7.94 0.37
C ILE A 18 25.31 -8.77 1.66
N PRO A 19 24.76 -8.30 2.79
CA PRO A 19 24.69 -9.10 4.00
C PRO A 19 23.96 -10.42 3.77
N LYS A 20 24.51 -11.53 4.30
CA LYS A 20 23.92 -12.87 4.17
C LYS A 20 22.45 -12.90 4.60
N GLN A 21 22.13 -12.25 5.72
CA GLN A 21 20.76 -12.17 6.24
C GLN A 21 19.78 -11.55 5.24
N THR A 22 20.22 -10.52 4.50
CA THR A 22 19.44 -9.89 3.44
C THR A 22 19.18 -10.87 2.30
N ALA A 23 20.20 -11.59 1.83
CA ALA A 23 20.07 -12.58 0.77
C ALA A 23 19.08 -13.71 1.14
N TYR A 24 19.18 -14.24 2.37
CA TYR A 24 18.23 -15.25 2.86
C TYR A 24 16.80 -14.72 2.97
N THR A 25 16.63 -13.48 3.42
CA THR A 25 15.32 -12.85 3.53
C THR A 25 14.67 -12.66 2.17
N TRP A 26 15.45 -12.22 1.17
CA TRP A 26 14.95 -12.07 -0.20
C TRP A 26 14.58 -13.40 -0.83
N LYS A 27 15.43 -14.43 -0.69
CA LYS A 27 15.11 -15.79 -1.18
C LYS A 27 13.83 -16.33 -0.55
N ARG A 28 13.64 -16.14 0.75
CA ARG A 28 12.40 -16.54 1.43
C ARG A 28 11.18 -15.84 0.85
N LYS A 29 11.22 -14.51 0.68
CA LYS A 29 10.11 -13.74 0.10
C LYS A 29 9.80 -14.14 -1.34
N ALA A 30 10.84 -14.42 -2.15
CA ALA A 30 10.66 -14.90 -3.52
C ALA A 30 9.95 -16.25 -3.56
N ASN A 31 10.35 -17.20 -2.70
CA ASN A 31 9.70 -18.51 -2.61
C ASN A 31 8.24 -18.39 -2.11
N GLU A 32 7.98 -17.51 -1.15
CA GLU A 32 6.62 -17.20 -0.68
C GLU A 32 5.75 -16.65 -1.84
N GLN A 33 6.29 -15.73 -2.63
CA GLN A 33 5.58 -15.17 -3.80
C GLN A 33 5.27 -16.26 -4.84
N GLN A 34 6.25 -17.07 -5.22
CA GLN A 34 6.05 -18.18 -6.16
C GLN A 34 4.97 -19.16 -5.66
N TYR A 35 4.97 -19.49 -4.37
CA TYR A 35 3.96 -20.37 -3.79
C TYR A 35 2.56 -19.75 -3.83
N CYS A 36 2.45 -18.47 -3.51
CA CYS A 36 1.20 -17.72 -3.61
C CYS A 36 0.67 -17.64 -5.06
N ASP A 37 1.55 -17.42 -6.03
CA ASP A 37 1.20 -17.40 -7.46
C ASP A 37 0.69 -18.78 -7.93
N LEU A 38 1.31 -19.88 -7.46
CA LEU A 38 0.86 -21.24 -7.78
C LEU A 38 -0.54 -21.57 -7.22
N ILE A 39 -0.89 -21.03 -6.05
CA ILE A 39 -2.18 -21.27 -5.40
C ILE A 39 -3.23 -20.21 -5.80
N GLY A 40 -2.83 -19.16 -6.52
CA GLY A 40 -3.71 -18.06 -6.93
C GLY A 40 -4.16 -17.18 -5.76
N ILE A 41 -3.44 -17.19 -4.62
CA ILE A 41 -3.74 -16.34 -3.46
C ILE A 41 -2.76 -15.17 -3.45
N PRO A 42 -3.20 -13.92 -3.60
CA PRO A 42 -2.29 -12.78 -3.61
C PRO A 42 -1.62 -12.60 -2.24
N ILE A 43 -0.31 -12.33 -2.23
CA ILE A 43 0.39 -11.90 -1.01
C ILE A 43 -0.21 -10.57 -0.57
N SER A 44 -0.90 -10.59 0.57
CA SER A 44 -1.36 -9.37 1.23
C SER A 44 -0.14 -8.58 1.68
N THR A 45 0.21 -7.53 0.94
CA THR A 45 1.17 -6.55 1.42
C THR A 45 0.59 -5.93 2.67
N LYS A 46 1.14 -6.26 3.85
CA LYS A 46 0.80 -5.56 5.09
C LYS A 46 1.04 -4.07 4.85
N LYS A 47 -0.04 -3.29 4.64
CA LYS A 47 0.06 -1.83 4.53
C LYS A 47 0.52 -1.32 5.88
N LEU A 48 1.81 -1.03 5.98
CA LEU A 48 2.41 -0.36 7.13
C LEU A 48 1.92 1.08 7.11
N GLY A 49 1.15 1.48 8.12
CA GLY A 49 0.65 2.85 8.24
C GLY A 49 -0.65 2.94 9.02
N ARG A 50 -1.00 4.16 9.45
CA ARG A 50 -2.33 4.44 9.99
C ARG A 50 -3.35 4.32 8.87
N LYS A 51 -4.58 3.92 9.24
CA LYS A 51 -5.71 3.95 8.31
C LYS A 51 -5.89 5.39 7.80
N SER A 52 -6.20 5.52 6.51
CA SER A 52 -6.48 6.83 5.91
C SER A 52 -7.60 7.52 6.67
N ILE A 53 -7.42 8.80 6.99
CA ILE A 53 -8.45 9.63 7.64
C ILE A 53 -9.64 9.81 6.68
N LEU A 54 -9.36 9.92 5.38
CA LEU A 54 -10.37 10.07 4.34
C LEU A 54 -10.69 8.72 3.69
N ASN A 55 -11.99 8.37 3.69
CA ASN A 55 -12.54 7.21 3.00
C ASN A 55 -12.80 7.52 1.52
N GLN A 56 -13.17 6.51 0.73
CA GLN A 56 -13.43 6.68 -0.70
C GLN A 56 -14.55 7.71 -0.97
N LEU A 57 -15.62 7.67 -0.18
CA LEU A 57 -16.73 8.62 -0.26
C LEU A 57 -16.24 10.09 -0.15
N HIS A 58 -15.37 10.38 0.82
CA HIS A 58 -14.81 11.73 0.98
C HIS A 58 -13.99 12.15 -0.25
N LYS A 59 -13.26 11.21 -0.86
CA LYS A 59 -12.45 11.48 -2.06
C LYS A 59 -13.32 11.78 -3.27
N ASP A 60 -14.37 11.00 -3.48
CA ASP A 60 -15.28 11.17 -4.61
C ASP A 60 -16.00 12.53 -4.52
N HIS A 61 -16.41 12.93 -3.31
CA HIS A 61 -16.97 14.26 -3.04
C HIS A 61 -15.99 15.39 -3.37
N LEU A 62 -14.75 15.30 -2.88
CA LEU A 62 -13.71 16.29 -3.18
C LEU A 62 -13.43 16.39 -4.68
N LEU A 63 -13.41 15.27 -5.38
CA LEU A 63 -13.21 15.23 -6.84
C LEU A 63 -14.36 15.92 -7.58
N SER A 64 -15.62 15.74 -7.14
CA SER A 64 -16.77 16.45 -7.72
C SER A 64 -16.59 17.96 -7.60
N ILE A 65 -16.31 18.45 -6.38
CA ILE A 65 -16.21 19.90 -6.14
C ILE A 65 -15.05 20.52 -6.92
N VAL A 66 -13.90 19.83 -6.99
CA VAL A 66 -12.75 20.28 -7.78
C VAL A 66 -13.09 20.32 -9.27
N SER A 67 -13.84 19.33 -9.76
CA SER A 67 -14.25 19.29 -11.17
C SER A 67 -15.23 20.41 -11.54
N GLU A 68 -16.05 20.85 -10.58
CA GLU A 68 -17.03 21.93 -10.76
C GLU A 68 -16.40 23.32 -10.63
N ASN A 69 -15.38 23.49 -9.78
CA ASN A 69 -14.75 24.78 -9.52
C ASN A 69 -13.22 24.68 -9.46
N SER A 70 -12.54 25.08 -10.52
CA SER A 70 -11.07 25.02 -10.63
C SER A 70 -10.32 26.03 -9.75
N THR A 71 -11.02 27.05 -9.22
CA THR A 71 -10.47 28.06 -8.31
C THR A 71 -10.73 27.77 -6.83
N LEU A 72 -11.15 26.55 -6.51
CA LEU A 72 -11.51 26.18 -5.15
C LEU A 72 -10.26 26.13 -4.24
N THR A 73 -10.37 26.74 -3.06
CA THR A 73 -9.30 26.72 -2.06
C THR A 73 -9.41 25.51 -1.14
N LEU A 74 -8.27 25.08 -0.57
CA LEU A 74 -8.25 23.98 0.39
C LEU A 74 -9.15 24.22 1.61
N GLY A 75 -9.24 25.46 2.09
CA GLY A 75 -10.14 25.80 3.20
C GLY A 75 -11.61 25.54 2.87
N LYS A 76 -12.05 25.83 1.64
CA LYS A 76 -13.43 25.52 1.20
C LYS A 76 -13.68 24.02 1.07
N MET A 77 -12.66 23.25 0.65
CA MET A 77 -12.74 21.78 0.64
C MET A 77 -12.94 21.22 2.04
N GLU A 78 -12.18 21.74 3.01
CA GLU A 78 -12.29 21.33 4.41
C GLU A 78 -13.66 21.67 4.97
N THR A 79 -14.14 22.90 4.79
CA THR A 79 -15.49 23.30 5.22
C THR A 79 -16.57 22.42 4.60
N SER A 80 -16.48 22.14 3.29
CA SER A 80 -17.44 21.26 2.63
C SER A 80 -17.42 19.83 3.19
N LEU A 81 -16.24 19.30 3.51
CA LEU A 81 -16.14 17.99 4.17
C LEU A 81 -16.75 18.00 5.57
N GLN A 82 -16.55 19.07 6.34
CA GLN A 82 -17.15 19.22 7.66
C GLN A 82 -18.68 19.27 7.56
N GLU A 83 -19.23 20.09 6.66
CA GLU A 83 -20.68 20.25 6.48
C GLU A 83 -21.38 18.95 6.02
N ASN A 84 -20.75 18.18 5.12
CA ASN A 84 -21.39 17.01 4.50
C ASN A 84 -21.15 15.69 5.24
N PHE A 85 -20.06 15.58 6.01
CA PHE A 85 -19.67 14.30 6.65
C PHE A 85 -19.54 14.39 8.17
N ILE A 86 -19.50 15.59 8.73
CA ILE A 86 -19.44 15.79 10.17
C ILE A 86 -20.79 16.41 10.57
N CYS A 87 -21.86 15.61 10.52
CA CYS A 87 -23.07 15.96 11.26
C CYS A 87 -22.67 16.18 12.72
N THR A 88 -22.69 17.43 13.16
CA THR A 88 -22.78 17.77 14.56
C THR A 88 -23.98 17.04 15.12
N ILE A 89 -23.75 16.19 16.13
CA ILE A 89 -24.78 15.71 17.04
C ILE A 89 -25.48 16.98 17.55
N ALA A 90 -26.67 17.27 17.04
CA ALA A 90 -27.55 18.31 17.52
C ALA A 90 -28.65 17.63 18.35
N ASP A 91 -28.61 17.95 19.65
CA ASP A 91 -29.51 17.60 20.77
C ASP A 91 -29.65 16.11 21.15
#